data_AF-A0A143X2H6-F1
#
_entry.id   AF-A0A143X2H6-F1
#
_cell.length_a   1.000
_cell.length_b   1.000
_cell.length_c   1.000
_cell.angle_alpha   90.00
_cell.angle_beta   90.00
_cell.angle_gamma   90.00
#
_symmetry.space_group_name_H-M   'P 1'
#
loop_
_entity.id
_entity.type
_entity.pdbx_description
1 polymer ?
#
loop_
_entity_poly.entity_id
_entity_poly.type
_entity_poly.pdbx_seq_one_letter_code
_entity_poly.pdbx_strand_id
1 'polypeptide(L)'
;MDVVTAGTKTNERKLTYLSHDQKQSHPFLGMFTLPEDAILVPFDEENYPNHEGIDFYGQFKEDIKLFAEMGFNGYRMSISWSRIFPNGDDDQPNEEGLKFYDAIFDELLNYKIQPIVTISHYETPLALVNKWNGWADRRTIDCFMKYCQVILIDTKIKSNTG
;
A
#
# COMPACT_ATOMS: atom_id res chain seq x y z
N MET A 1 -6.73 -2.67 0.82
CA MET A 1 -6.43 -4.12 0.73
C MET A 1 -6.83 -4.58 -0.66
N ASP A 2 -5.94 -5.33 -1.32
CA ASP A 2 -5.92 -5.49 -2.78
C ASP A 2 -7.01 -6.39 -3.39
N VAL A 3 -7.94 -6.85 -2.55
CA VAL A 3 -8.95 -7.87 -2.84
C VAL A 3 -10.36 -7.38 -2.53
N VAL A 4 -10.54 -6.07 -2.37
CA VAL A 4 -11.84 -5.47 -2.01
C VAL A 4 -12.45 -4.82 -3.24
N THR A 5 -13.57 -5.37 -3.69
CA THR A 5 -14.26 -4.93 -4.91
C THR A 5 -14.90 -3.56 -4.75
N ALA A 6 -15.18 -2.93 -5.89
CA ALA A 6 -15.98 -1.71 -5.97
C ALA A 6 -17.39 -1.95 -5.39
N GLY A 7 -17.82 -1.03 -4.53
CA GLY A 7 -19.20 -0.99 -4.05
C GLY A 7 -20.03 -0.02 -4.89
N THR A 8 -21.34 -0.21 -4.91
CA THR A 8 -22.29 0.72 -5.53
C THR A 8 -23.32 1.15 -4.49
N LYS A 9 -24.27 2.01 -4.89
CA LYS A 9 -25.40 2.40 -4.02
C LYS A 9 -26.25 1.18 -3.59
N THR A 10 -26.26 0.11 -4.38
CA THR A 10 -27.12 -1.06 -4.16
C THR A 10 -26.36 -2.32 -3.80
N ASN A 11 -25.05 -2.38 -4.08
CA ASN A 11 -24.20 -3.53 -3.82
C ASN A 11 -23.06 -3.13 -2.87
N GLU A 12 -22.90 -3.85 -1.77
CA GLU A 12 -21.80 -3.61 -0.85
C GLU A 12 -20.44 -4.05 -1.43
N ARG A 13 -19.35 -3.52 -0.86
CA ARG A 13 -18.00 -3.97 -1.18
C ARG A 13 -17.79 -5.38 -0.66
N LYS A 14 -17.21 -6.23 -1.49
CA LYS A 14 -16.90 -7.61 -1.14
C LYS A 14 -15.40 -7.83 -1.11
N LEU A 15 -14.96 -8.72 -0.25
CA LEU A 15 -13.63 -9.26 -0.23
C LEU A 15 -13.63 -10.59 -0.98
N THR A 16 -12.67 -10.76 -1.89
CA THR A 16 -12.56 -11.95 -2.74
C THR A 16 -11.49 -12.91 -2.24
N TYR A 17 -11.78 -14.21 -2.34
CA TYR A 17 -10.91 -15.27 -1.86
C TYR A 17 -11.15 -16.59 -2.59
N LEU A 18 -10.18 -17.49 -2.52
CA LEU A 18 -10.34 -18.91 -2.87
C LEU A 18 -10.66 -19.70 -1.60
N SER A 19 -11.59 -20.64 -1.69
CA SER A 19 -11.82 -21.68 -0.69
C SER A 19 -12.19 -22.97 -1.43
N HIS A 20 -11.58 -24.09 -1.04
CA HIS A 20 -11.67 -25.37 -1.76
C HIS A 20 -11.41 -25.24 -3.28
N ASP A 21 -10.41 -24.41 -3.65
CA ASP A 21 -10.06 -24.05 -5.05
C ASP A 21 -11.18 -23.38 -5.87
N GLN A 22 -12.22 -22.88 -5.19
CA GLN A 22 -13.32 -22.18 -5.83
C GLN A 22 -13.29 -20.69 -5.49
N LYS A 23 -13.57 -19.86 -6.50
CA LYS A 23 -13.77 -18.41 -6.32
C LYS A 23 -14.96 -18.16 -5.40
N GLN A 24 -14.73 -17.38 -4.37
CA GLN A 24 -15.74 -16.96 -3.40
C GLN A 24 -15.64 -15.45 -3.14
N SER A 25 -16.70 -14.88 -2.58
CA SER A 25 -16.72 -13.50 -2.11
C SER A 25 -17.51 -13.37 -0.81
N HIS A 26 -17.09 -12.45 0.05
CA HIS A 26 -17.73 -12.19 1.34
C HIS A 26 -17.89 -10.68 1.55
N PRO A 27 -18.97 -10.19 2.19
CA PRO A 27 -19.06 -8.79 2.58
C PRO A 27 -17.81 -8.35 3.34
N PHE A 28 -17.22 -7.22 2.95
CA PHE A 28 -15.94 -6.75 3.50
C PHE A 28 -16.00 -6.56 5.03
N LEU A 29 -17.14 -6.05 5.54
CA LEU A 29 -17.33 -5.83 6.99
C LEU A 29 -17.33 -7.14 7.79
N GLY A 30 -17.58 -8.27 7.13
CA GLY A 30 -17.55 -9.61 7.74
C GLY A 30 -16.24 -10.36 7.53
N MET A 31 -15.11 -9.69 7.24
CA MET A 31 -13.83 -10.36 6.99
C MET A 31 -13.32 -11.26 8.14
N PHE A 32 -13.82 -11.07 9.36
CA PHE A 32 -13.45 -11.88 10.53
C PHE A 32 -14.15 -13.25 10.58
N THR A 33 -15.09 -13.51 9.66
CA THR A 33 -15.85 -14.77 9.60
C THR A 33 -15.54 -15.59 8.35
N LEU A 34 -14.36 -15.38 7.76
CA LEU A 34 -13.92 -16.17 6.60
C LEU A 34 -13.63 -17.63 7.00
N PRO A 35 -13.83 -18.59 6.08
CA PRO A 35 -13.38 -19.96 6.26
C PRO A 35 -11.88 -20.04 6.60
N GLU A 36 -11.48 -21.07 7.33
CA GLU A 36 -10.06 -21.27 7.71
C GLU A 36 -9.16 -21.53 6.49
N ASP A 37 -9.72 -22.13 5.43
CA ASP A 37 -9.02 -22.39 4.16
C ASP A 37 -9.07 -21.20 3.18
N ALA A 38 -9.60 -20.04 3.61
CA ALA A 38 -9.74 -18.87 2.74
C ALA A 38 -8.36 -18.28 2.39
N ILE A 39 -8.07 -18.20 1.10
CA ILE A 39 -6.88 -17.53 0.57
C ILE A 39 -7.33 -16.27 -0.17
N LEU A 40 -7.00 -15.10 0.36
CA LEU A 40 -7.38 -13.83 -0.25
C LEU A 40 -6.66 -13.64 -1.59
N VAL A 41 -7.42 -13.41 -2.65
CA VAL A 41 -6.88 -13.18 -4.00
C VAL A 41 -7.78 -12.23 -4.79
N PRO A 42 -7.23 -11.39 -5.68
CA PRO A 42 -8.00 -10.69 -6.68
C PRO A 42 -8.39 -11.63 -7.83
N PHE A 43 -9.46 -11.29 -8.56
CA PHE A 43 -9.91 -12.00 -9.76
C PHE A 43 -10.08 -11.03 -10.92
N ASP A 44 -9.58 -11.38 -12.10
CA ASP A 44 -9.53 -10.49 -13.27
C ASP A 44 -10.89 -9.96 -13.72
N GLU A 45 -11.99 -10.67 -13.43
CA GLU A 45 -13.34 -10.24 -13.81
C GLU A 45 -13.97 -9.22 -12.83
N GLU A 46 -13.31 -8.95 -11.70
CA GLU A 46 -13.80 -8.04 -10.66
C GLU A 46 -13.11 -6.68 -10.76
N ASN A 47 -13.82 -5.62 -10.40
CA ASN A 47 -13.25 -4.28 -10.33
C ASN A 47 -12.74 -3.98 -8.91
N TYR A 48 -11.44 -3.74 -8.79
CA TYR A 48 -10.78 -3.31 -7.54
C TYR A 48 -10.31 -1.85 -7.69
N PRO A 49 -11.02 -0.87 -7.09
CA PRO A 49 -10.73 0.55 -7.30
C PRO A 49 -9.30 0.98 -6.94
N ASN A 50 -8.65 0.24 -6.04
CA ASN A 50 -7.28 0.54 -5.60
C ASN A 50 -6.19 0.06 -6.57
N HIS A 51 -6.53 -0.76 -7.58
CA HIS A 51 -5.57 -1.20 -8.61
C HIS A 51 -5.17 -0.04 -9.53
N GLU A 52 -6.12 0.86 -9.81
CA GLU A 52 -5.89 2.08 -10.61
C GLU A 52 -5.73 3.32 -9.72
N GLY A 53 -6.56 3.44 -8.68
CA GLY A 53 -6.59 4.62 -7.83
C GLY A 53 -6.99 5.87 -8.61
N ILE A 54 -6.18 6.93 -8.50
CA ILE A 54 -6.28 8.14 -9.33
C ILE A 54 -5.10 8.25 -10.31
N ASP A 55 -4.36 7.15 -10.51
CA ASP A 55 -3.13 7.11 -11.31
C ASP A 55 -2.04 8.11 -10.84
N PHE A 56 -1.94 8.34 -9.53
CA PHE A 56 -0.82 9.11 -8.97
C PHE A 56 0.55 8.47 -9.33
N TYR A 57 0.58 7.15 -9.55
CA TYR A 57 1.78 6.44 -9.96
C TYR A 57 2.34 6.97 -11.30
N GLY A 58 1.47 7.19 -12.29
CA GLY A 58 1.86 7.75 -13.59
C GLY A 58 1.97 9.28 -13.62
N GLN A 59 1.22 9.99 -12.76
CA GLN A 59 0.99 11.44 -12.89
C GLN A 59 1.55 12.29 -11.74
N PHE A 60 2.36 11.70 -10.83
CA PHE A 60 2.81 12.41 -9.63
C PHE A 60 3.52 13.75 -9.92
N LYS A 61 4.20 13.90 -11.06
CA LYS A 61 4.91 15.15 -11.39
C LYS A 61 3.95 16.29 -11.70
N GLU A 62 2.95 16.01 -12.52
CA GLU A 62 1.88 16.95 -12.86
C GLU A 62 1.07 17.32 -11.62
N ASP A 63 0.74 16.33 -10.79
CA ASP A 63 0.02 16.55 -9.53
C ASP A 63 0.82 17.41 -8.54
N ILE A 64 2.12 17.12 -8.36
CA ILE A 64 3.00 17.91 -7.49
C ILE A 64 3.16 19.35 -7.99
N LYS A 65 3.24 19.55 -9.30
CA LYS A 65 3.25 20.90 -9.87
C LYS A 65 1.96 21.66 -9.52
N LEU A 66 0.80 21.03 -9.60
CA LEU A 66 -0.47 21.63 -9.18
C LEU A 66 -0.47 21.94 -7.67
N PHE A 67 0.08 21.06 -6.83
CA PHE A 67 0.23 21.34 -5.39
C PHE A 67 1.09 22.59 -5.14
N ALA A 68 2.15 22.78 -5.93
CA ALA A 68 3.00 23.95 -5.87
C ALA A 68 2.26 25.23 -6.30
N GLU A 69 1.45 25.16 -7.38
CA GLU A 69 0.60 26.27 -7.82
C GLU A 69 -0.42 26.70 -6.76
N MET A 70 -0.90 25.75 -5.95
CA MET A 70 -1.77 26.01 -4.80
C MET A 70 -1.04 26.57 -3.57
N GLY A 71 0.30 26.61 -3.59
CA GLY A 71 1.11 27.11 -2.47
C GLY A 71 1.30 26.13 -1.33
N PHE A 72 1.28 24.81 -1.59
CA PHE A 72 1.57 23.81 -0.56
C PHE A 72 2.99 23.99 -0.01
N ASN A 73 3.12 23.92 1.32
CA ASN A 73 4.42 23.90 2.00
C ASN A 73 4.77 22.49 2.53
N GLY A 74 3.82 21.58 2.53
CA GLY A 74 4.00 20.18 2.88
C GLY A 74 2.95 19.30 2.22
N TYR A 75 3.31 18.05 1.95
CA TYR A 75 2.43 17.05 1.37
C TYR A 75 2.54 15.75 2.16
N ARG A 76 1.39 15.30 2.69
CA ARG A 76 1.32 14.06 3.45
C ARG A 76 0.94 12.89 2.54
N MET A 77 1.75 11.85 2.56
CA MET A 77 1.53 10.60 1.82
C MET A 77 1.91 9.39 2.64
N SER A 78 1.56 8.18 2.18
CA SER A 78 2.11 6.93 2.71
C SER A 78 3.07 6.28 1.72
N ILE A 79 4.04 5.55 2.27
CA ILE A 79 4.82 4.57 1.51
C ILE A 79 4.08 3.24 1.60
N SER A 80 3.93 2.59 0.46
CA SER A 80 3.23 1.32 0.35
C SER A 80 4.19 0.19 0.68
N TRP A 81 3.88 -0.54 1.75
CA TRP A 81 4.74 -1.62 2.22
C TRP A 81 4.94 -2.69 1.14
N SER A 82 3.86 -3.12 0.47
CA SER A 82 3.96 -4.10 -0.62
C SER A 82 4.74 -3.59 -1.84
N ARG A 83 4.98 -2.28 -1.98
CA ARG A 83 5.84 -1.76 -3.04
C ARG A 83 7.33 -1.92 -2.70
N ILE A 84 7.68 -1.91 -1.41
CA ILE A 84 9.06 -2.10 -0.92
C ILE A 84 9.34 -3.58 -0.66
N PHE A 85 8.40 -4.32 -0.09
CA PHE A 85 8.47 -5.76 0.17
C PHE A 85 7.18 -6.41 -0.35
N PRO A 86 7.14 -6.88 -1.63
CA PRO A 86 5.94 -7.42 -2.26
C PRO A 86 5.24 -8.54 -1.48
N ASN A 87 6.01 -9.47 -0.91
CA ASN A 87 5.49 -10.53 -0.05
C ASN A 87 5.50 -10.13 1.44
N GLY A 88 6.17 -9.03 1.77
CA GLY A 88 6.28 -8.49 3.12
C GLY A 88 7.42 -9.12 3.93
N ASP A 89 7.75 -10.38 3.66
CA ASP A 89 8.85 -11.13 4.25
C ASP A 89 10.02 -11.38 3.28
N ASP A 90 10.08 -10.66 2.17
CA ASP A 90 11.15 -10.81 1.18
C ASP A 90 12.53 -10.52 1.79
N ASP A 91 13.56 -11.25 1.35
CA ASP A 91 14.93 -11.09 1.87
C ASP A 91 15.52 -9.72 1.52
N GLN A 92 15.19 -9.15 0.36
CA GLN A 92 15.68 -7.86 -0.12
C GLN A 92 14.51 -6.96 -0.53
N PRO A 93 14.65 -5.64 -0.38
CA PRO A 93 13.62 -4.71 -0.84
C PRO A 93 13.59 -4.64 -2.38
N ASN A 94 12.43 -4.27 -2.90
CA ASN A 94 12.24 -3.95 -4.31
C ASN A 94 12.87 -2.59 -4.64
N GLU A 95 13.97 -2.60 -5.39
CA GLU A 95 14.73 -1.40 -5.77
C GLU A 95 13.91 -0.43 -6.63
N GLU A 96 13.03 -0.93 -7.50
CA GLU A 96 12.15 -0.06 -8.30
C GLU A 96 11.16 0.70 -7.42
N GLY A 97 10.66 0.05 -6.37
CA GLY A 97 9.79 0.67 -5.37
C GLY A 97 10.50 1.80 -4.63
N LEU A 98 11.76 1.61 -4.23
CA LEU A 98 12.56 2.64 -3.58
C LEU A 98 12.80 3.83 -4.52
N LYS A 99 13.21 3.57 -5.77
CA LYS A 99 13.44 4.60 -6.80
C LYS A 99 12.20 5.43 -7.08
N PHE A 100 11.02 4.81 -7.07
CA PHE A 100 9.76 5.51 -7.24
C PHE A 100 9.52 6.56 -6.15
N TYR A 101 9.73 6.21 -4.88
CA TYR A 101 9.56 7.15 -3.77
C TYR A 101 10.63 8.24 -3.74
N ASP A 102 11.88 7.90 -4.07
CA ASP A 102 12.94 8.89 -4.24
C ASP A 102 12.59 9.92 -5.32
N ALA A 103 12.00 9.49 -6.45
CA ALA A 103 11.56 10.39 -7.50
C ALA A 103 10.43 11.33 -7.04
N ILE A 104 9.48 10.83 -6.24
CA ILE A 104 8.43 11.68 -5.63
C ILE A 104 9.05 12.70 -4.67
N PHE A 105 9.98 12.27 -3.80
CA PHE A 105 10.61 13.17 -2.83
C PHE A 105 11.46 14.23 -3.51
N ASP A 106 12.23 13.86 -4.53
CA ASP A 106 12.99 14.82 -5.33
C ASP A 106 12.06 15.85 -5.97
N GLU A 107 10.94 15.42 -6.55
CA GLU A 107 9.97 16.33 -7.19
C GLU A 107 9.30 17.28 -6.18
N LEU A 108 8.85 16.77 -5.03
CA LEU A 108 8.31 17.59 -3.95
C LEU A 108 9.32 18.65 -3.49
N LEU A 109 10.56 18.25 -3.26
CA LEU A 109 11.63 19.14 -2.81
C LEU A 109 12.03 20.17 -3.88
N ASN A 110 11.96 19.82 -5.17
CA ASN A 110 12.17 20.77 -6.27
C ASN A 110 11.19 21.95 -6.18
N TYR A 111 9.95 21.68 -5.75
CA TYR A 111 8.92 22.70 -5.50
C TYR A 111 8.90 23.24 -4.06
N LYS A 112 9.88 22.88 -3.23
CA LYS A 112 9.99 23.26 -1.80
C LYS A 112 8.82 22.76 -0.93
N ILE A 113 8.14 21.70 -1.37
CA ILE A 113 7.08 21.04 -0.61
C ILE A 113 7.73 19.98 0.30
N GLN A 114 7.46 20.05 1.61
CA GLN A 114 8.01 19.07 2.55
C GLN A 114 7.23 17.75 2.54
N PRO A 115 7.86 16.59 2.28
CA PRO A 115 7.18 15.31 2.40
C PRO A 115 6.90 14.96 3.87
N ILE A 116 5.67 14.58 4.18
CA ILE A 116 5.24 14.07 5.49
C ILE A 116 4.80 12.62 5.32
N VAL A 117 5.66 11.67 5.69
CA VAL A 117 5.44 10.26 5.39
C VAL A 117 4.71 9.55 6.53
N THR A 118 3.61 8.88 6.20
CA THR A 118 2.94 7.89 7.05
C THR A 118 3.48 6.51 6.68
N ILE A 119 4.10 5.80 7.63
CA ILE A 119 4.78 4.53 7.35
C ILE A 119 3.78 3.39 7.06
N SER A 120 2.67 3.34 7.78
CA SER A 120 1.64 2.31 7.62
C SER A 120 0.26 2.93 7.56
N HIS A 121 -0.49 2.64 6.49
CA HIS A 121 -1.80 3.21 6.24
C HIS A 121 -2.79 2.17 5.70
N TYR A 122 -3.07 1.14 6.50
CA TYR A 122 -4.02 0.06 6.18
C TYR A 122 -3.68 -0.77 4.92
N GLU A 123 -2.38 -0.94 4.67
CA GLU A 123 -1.83 -1.57 3.46
C GLU A 123 -0.81 -2.68 3.76
N THR A 124 -1.07 -3.50 4.79
CA THR A 124 -0.27 -4.70 5.07
C THR A 124 -0.21 -5.61 3.82
N PRO A 125 0.97 -6.12 3.43
CA PRO A 125 1.09 -7.03 2.30
C PRO A 125 0.14 -8.22 2.41
N LEU A 126 -0.58 -8.51 1.32
CA LEU A 126 -1.59 -9.57 1.28
C LEU A 126 -0.99 -10.95 1.58
N ALA A 127 0.25 -11.18 1.16
CA ALA A 127 0.97 -12.41 1.43
C ALA A 127 1.13 -12.67 2.94
N LEU A 128 1.42 -11.65 3.76
CA LEU A 128 1.48 -11.81 5.22
C LEU A 128 0.10 -12.12 5.83
N VAL A 129 -0.97 -11.55 5.27
CA VAL A 129 -2.35 -11.86 5.69
C VAL A 129 -2.67 -13.32 5.41
N ASN A 130 -2.41 -13.80 4.19
CA ASN A 130 -2.66 -15.19 3.81
C ASN A 130 -1.76 -16.19 4.56
N LYS A 131 -0.48 -15.84 4.78
CA LYS A 131 0.49 -16.75 5.38
C LYS A 131 0.32 -16.87 6.90
N TRP A 132 0.05 -15.75 7.58
CA TRP A 132 0.13 -15.65 9.03
C TRP A 132 -1.03 -14.87 9.68
N ASN A 133 -2.14 -14.65 8.97
CA ASN A 133 -3.22 -13.79 9.46
C ASN A 133 -2.73 -12.38 9.84
N GLY A 134 -1.68 -11.90 9.15
CA GLY A 134 -1.10 -10.58 9.30
C GLY A 134 -0.67 -10.27 10.74
N TRP A 135 -1.23 -9.22 11.31
CA TRP A 135 -0.85 -8.71 12.63
C TRP A 135 -1.23 -9.62 13.81
N ALA A 136 -2.03 -10.67 13.58
CA ALA A 136 -2.28 -11.68 14.60
C ALA A 136 -1.02 -12.51 14.95
N ASP A 137 -0.05 -12.59 14.03
CA ASP A 137 1.21 -13.29 14.22
C ASP A 137 2.36 -12.32 14.52
N ARG A 138 3.19 -12.69 15.50
CA ARG A 138 4.31 -11.85 15.94
C ARG A 138 5.39 -11.67 14.88
N ARG A 139 5.56 -12.60 13.95
CA ARG A 139 6.56 -12.49 12.86
C ARG A 139 6.32 -11.29 11.96
N THR A 140 5.06 -10.84 11.86
CA THR A 140 4.70 -9.61 11.13
C THR A 140 5.36 -8.37 11.73
N ILE A 141 5.67 -8.38 13.04
CA ILE A 141 6.43 -7.30 13.70
C ILE A 141 7.83 -7.21 13.10
N ASP A 142 8.54 -8.33 12.95
CA ASP A 142 9.89 -8.33 12.40
C ASP A 142 9.91 -7.86 10.94
N CYS A 143 8.93 -8.29 10.15
CA CYS A 143 8.74 -7.84 8.77
C CYS A 143 8.50 -6.32 8.71
N PHE A 144 7.64 -5.81 9.61
CA PHE A 144 7.36 -4.38 9.69
C PHE A 144 8.58 -3.57 10.13
N MET A 145 9.36 -4.08 11.08
CA MET A 145 10.59 -3.43 11.55
C MET A 145 11.64 -3.37 10.44
N LYS A 146 11.79 -4.44 9.66
CA LYS A 146 12.66 -4.47 8.48
C LYS A 146 12.22 -3.43 7.44
N TYR A 147 10.93 -3.37 7.14
CA TYR A 147 10.35 -2.35 6.27
C TYR A 147 10.62 -0.93 6.77
N CYS A 148 10.38 -0.65 8.05
CA CYS A 148 10.68 0.65 8.67
C CYS A 148 12.17 1.02 8.53
N GLN A 149 13.07 0.09 8.78
CA GLN A 149 14.52 0.33 8.68
C GLN A 149 14.91 0.73 7.27
N VAL A 150 14.47 -0.04 6.27
CA VAL A 150 14.77 0.25 4.85
C VAL A 150 14.26 1.62 4.46
N ILE A 151 12.99 1.96 4.73
CA ILE A 151 12.47 3.26 4.27
C ILE A 151 13.12 4.44 5.00
N LEU A 152 13.52 4.28 6.27
CA LEU A 152 14.16 5.36 7.03
C LEU A 152 15.64 5.56 6.66
N ILE A 153 16.31 4.53 6.15
CA ILE A 153 17.74 4.57 5.81
C ILE A 153 17.94 4.81 4.30
N ASP A 154 17.21 4.08 3.47
CA ASP A 154 17.48 3.95 2.04
C ASP A 154 16.63 4.87 1.18
N THR A 155 15.62 5.52 1.74
CA THR A 155 14.88 6.58 1.02
C THR A 155 15.32 7.95 1.48
N LYS A 156 15.20 8.95 0.60
CA LYS A 156 15.54 10.36 0.89
C LYS A 156 14.57 11.05 1.86
N ILE A 157 14.06 10.37 2.87
CA ILE A 157 13.35 11.00 4.00
C ILE A 157 14.37 11.84 4.76
N LYS A 158 14.64 13.05 4.27
CA LYS A 158 15.56 13.97 4.92
C LYS A 158 14.87 14.51 6.17
N SER A 159 15.40 14.14 7.34
CA SER A 159 15.19 14.92 8.55
C SER A 159 15.86 16.27 8.33
N ASN A 160 15.07 17.34 8.19
CA ASN A 160 15.58 18.70 8.38
C ASN A 160 15.97 18.87 9.85
N THR A 161 17.16 18.42 10.20
CA THR A 161 17.87 18.85 11.40
C THR A 161 19.17 19.50 10.94
N GLY A 162 19.15 20.83 10.79
CA GLY A 162 20.31 21.66 10.50
C GLY A 162 20.03 22.71 9.44
#